data_AF-A0A1F6QVN7-F1
#
_entry.id   AF-A0A1F6QVN7-F1
#
_cell.length_a   1.000
_cell.length_b   1.000
_cell.length_c   1.000
_cell.angle_alpha   90.00
_cell.angle_beta   90.00
_cell.angle_gamma   90.00
#
_symmetry.space_group_name_H-M   'P 1'
#
loop_
_entity.id
_entity.type
_entity.pdbx_description
1 polymer ?
#
loop_
_entity_poly.entity_id
_entity_poly.type
_entity_poly.pdbx_seq_one_letter_code
_entity_poly.pdbx_strand_id
1 'polypeptide(L)'
;MAEKDIQAVLNEVVRRANETVKRLRDLEERYSLVENRVNTLENSVLALSEDKKNFNEKITLRIEEIEKNIIRIDNELLRINKILEKVAKRTELKELENIISIYNPIRTNFITKEEAERIVDERLKNVSV
;
A
#
# COMPACT_ATOMS: atom_id res chain seq x y z
N MET A 1 9.66 70.24 -61.15
CA MET A 1 10.26 69.69 -59.91
C MET A 1 9.18 69.00 -59.07
N ALA A 2 8.08 69.70 -58.73
CA ALA A 2 6.98 69.14 -57.93
C ALA A 2 6.43 67.76 -58.39
N GLU A 3 6.32 67.51 -59.70
CA GLU A 3 5.79 66.25 -60.22
C GLU A 3 6.72 65.05 -59.96
N LYS A 4 8.05 65.26 -59.97
CA LYS A 4 9.03 64.22 -59.62
C LYS A 4 9.03 63.92 -58.12
N ASP A 5 8.82 64.94 -57.29
CA ASP A 5 8.74 64.77 -55.84
C ASP A 5 7.48 64.01 -55.43
N ILE A 6 6.35 64.30 -56.09
CA ILE A 6 5.09 63.55 -55.90
C ILE A 6 5.26 62.08 -56.30
N GLN A 7 5.91 61.78 -57.42
CA GLN A 7 6.20 60.40 -57.82
C GLN A 7 7.11 59.67 -56.83
N ALA A 8 8.11 60.36 -56.27
CA ALA A 8 9.00 59.78 -55.25
C ALA A 8 8.24 59.42 -53.97
N VAL A 9 7.36 60.30 -53.50
CA VAL A 9 6.50 60.04 -52.33
C VAL A 9 5.55 58.86 -52.62
N LEU A 10 4.94 58.81 -53.80
CA LEU A 10 4.02 57.73 -54.17
C LEU A 10 4.73 56.37 -54.19
N ASN A 11 5.94 56.31 -54.76
CA ASN A 11 6.76 55.10 -54.78
C ASN A 11 7.15 54.63 -53.38
N GLU A 12 7.50 55.56 -52.48
CA GLU A 12 7.82 55.22 -51.09
C GLU A 12 6.58 54.74 -50.32
N VAL A 13 5.41 55.33 -50.56
CA VAL A 13 4.14 54.85 -49.98
C VAL A 13 3.81 53.45 -50.48
N VAL A 14 3.94 53.18 -51.79
CA VAL A 14 3.73 51.84 -52.35
C VAL A 14 4.72 50.83 -51.77
N ARG A 15 6.00 51.21 -51.62
CA ARG A 15 7.02 50.35 -51.01
C ARG A 15 6.67 50.01 -49.56
N ARG A 16 6.27 50.99 -48.76
CA ARG A 16 5.85 50.79 -47.37
C ARG A 16 4.58 49.96 -47.25
N ALA A 17 3.61 50.17 -48.14
CA ALA A 17 2.39 49.38 -48.19
C ALA A 17 2.71 47.91 -48.47
N ASN A 18 3.56 47.64 -49.47
CA ASN A 18 4.01 46.29 -49.80
C ASN A 18 4.76 45.61 -48.65
N GLU A 19 5.65 46.34 -47.96
CA GLU A 19 6.37 45.81 -46.80
C GLU A 19 5.41 45.50 -45.64
N THR A 20 4.40 46.36 -45.43
CA THR A 20 3.37 46.14 -44.42
C THR A 20 2.51 44.91 -44.74
N VAL A 21 2.11 44.74 -46.00
CA VAL A 21 1.37 43.54 -46.45
C VAL A 21 2.19 42.27 -46.23
N LYS A 22 3.49 42.30 -46.52
CA LYS A 22 4.39 41.17 -46.24
C LYS A 22 4.43 40.85 -44.75
N ARG A 23 4.61 41.85 -43.90
CA ARG A 23 4.63 41.68 -42.43
C ARG A 23 3.31 41.15 -41.89
N LEU A 24 2.17 41.60 -42.43
CA LEU A 24 0.85 41.09 -42.07
C LEU A 24 0.73 39.61 -42.41
N ARG A 25 1.15 39.21 -43.61
CA ARG A 25 1.15 37.80 -44.02
C ARG A 25 2.02 36.93 -43.11
N ASP A 26 3.21 37.39 -42.76
CA ASP A 26 4.11 36.68 -41.85
C ASP A 26 3.49 36.54 -40.44
N LEU A 27 2.73 37.55 -39.99
CA LEU A 27 2.01 37.52 -38.71
C LEU A 27 0.82 36.55 -38.76
N GLU A 28 0.05 36.51 -39.84
CA GLU A 28 -1.06 35.58 -40.02
C GLU A 28 -0.58 34.12 -40.00
N GLU A 29 0.53 33.82 -40.67
CA GLU A 29 1.12 32.48 -40.66
C GLU A 29 1.57 32.08 -39.25
N ARG A 30 2.25 32.99 -38.54
CA ARG A 30 2.66 32.76 -37.15
C ARG A 30 1.47 32.59 -36.22
N TYR A 31 0.42 33.38 -36.41
CA TYR A 31 -0.81 33.27 -35.63
C TYR A 31 -1.45 31.89 -35.84
N SER A 32 -1.61 31.47 -37.09
CA SER A 32 -2.16 30.14 -37.41
C SER A 32 -1.32 29.01 -36.81
N LEU A 33 0.01 29.12 -36.84
CA LEU A 33 0.89 28.13 -36.20
C LEU A 33 0.70 28.09 -34.68
N VAL A 34 0.59 29.25 -34.02
CA VAL A 34 0.36 29.33 -32.56
C VAL A 34 -1.00 28.75 -32.21
N GLU A 35 -2.06 29.11 -32.94
CA GLU A 35 -3.41 28.59 -32.76
C GLU A 35 -3.43 27.05 -32.87
N ASN A 36 -2.79 26.49 -33.89
CA ASN A 36 -2.68 25.03 -34.04
C ASN A 36 -1.92 24.37 -32.87
N ARG A 37 -0.87 25.00 -32.35
CA ARG A 37 -0.12 24.52 -31.19
C ARG A 37 -0.96 24.59 -29.91
N VAL A 38 -1.73 25.65 -29.72
CA VAL A 38 -2.66 25.81 -28.59
C VAL A 38 -3.71 24.71 -28.64
N ASN A 39 -4.37 24.51 -29.78
CA ASN A 39 -5.37 23.47 -29.96
C ASN A 39 -4.80 22.06 -29.67
N THR A 40 -3.58 21.79 -30.14
CA THR A 40 -2.91 20.50 -29.86
C THR A 40 -2.58 20.33 -28.39
N LEU A 41 -2.12 21.40 -27.73
CA LEU A 41 -1.82 21.39 -26.30
C LEU A 41 -3.09 21.18 -25.47
N GLU A 42 -4.18 21.87 -25.80
CA GLU A 42 -5.47 21.71 -25.14
C GLU A 42 -5.99 20.28 -25.26
N ASN A 43 -5.95 19.70 -26.45
CA ASN A 43 -6.33 18.30 -26.66
C ASN A 43 -5.45 17.33 -25.86
N SER A 44 -4.14 17.59 -25.78
CA SER A 44 -3.22 16.78 -24.98
C SER A 44 -3.51 16.88 -23.48
N VAL A 45 -3.83 18.09 -22.99
CA VAL A 45 -4.20 18.32 -21.59
C VAL A 45 -5.52 17.63 -21.24
N LEU A 46 -6.51 17.67 -22.13
CA LEU A 46 -7.78 16.97 -21.95
C LEU A 46 -7.58 15.46 -21.87
N ALA A 47 -6.79 14.88 -22.79
CA ALA A 47 -6.46 13.46 -22.77
C ALA A 47 -5.74 13.05 -21.47
N LEU A 48 -4.72 13.81 -21.06
CA LEU A 48 -4.01 13.56 -19.79
C LEU A 48 -4.93 13.67 -18.57
N SER A 49 -5.89 14.59 -18.59
CA SER A 49 -6.86 14.75 -17.51
C SER A 49 -7.79 13.54 -17.41
N GLU A 50 -8.24 13.01 -18.55
CA GLU A 50 -9.08 11.81 -18.62
C GLU A 50 -8.31 10.56 -18.17
N ASP A 51 -7.08 10.37 -18.66
CA ASP A 51 -6.20 9.27 -18.24
C ASP A 51 -5.93 9.30 -16.74
N LYS A 52 -5.68 10.49 -16.18
CA LYS A 52 -5.48 10.67 -14.75
C LYS A 52 -6.73 10.32 -13.96
N LYS A 53 -7.92 10.71 -14.43
CA LYS A 53 -9.19 10.35 -13.80
C LYS A 53 -9.38 8.83 -13.78
N ASN A 54 -9.18 8.17 -14.93
CA ASN A 54 -9.28 6.72 -15.07
C ASN A 54 -8.27 5.99 -14.17
N PHE A 55 -7.05 6.52 -14.06
CA PHE A 55 -6.02 5.97 -13.18
C PHE A 55 -6.40 6.10 -11.70
N ASN A 56 -6.91 7.26 -11.28
CA ASN A 56 -7.38 7.48 -9.92
C ASN A 56 -8.54 6.54 -9.56
N GLU A 57 -9.51 6.36 -10.44
CA GLU A 57 -10.62 5.41 -10.23
C GLU A 57 -10.10 3.98 -10.03
N LYS A 58 -9.15 3.53 -10.85
CA LYS A 58 -8.50 2.22 -10.68
C LYS A 58 -7.75 2.09 -9.36
N ILE A 59 -7.08 3.15 -8.90
CA ILE A 59 -6.42 3.16 -7.58
C ILE A 59 -7.46 3.02 -6.48
N THR A 60 -8.54 3.80 -6.51
CA THR A 60 -9.61 3.74 -5.51
C THR A 60 -10.18 2.34 -5.39
N LEU A 61 -10.50 1.70 -6.52
CA LEU A 61 -11.00 0.32 -6.54
C LEU A 61 -10.01 -0.68 -5.92
N ARG A 62 -8.70 -0.52 -6.20
CA ARG A 62 -7.66 -1.36 -5.59
C ARG A 62 -7.53 -1.14 -4.09
N ILE A 63 -7.64 0.11 -3.63
CA ILE A 63 -7.61 0.44 -2.20
C ILE A 63 -8.80 -0.21 -1.48
N GLU A 64 -10.00 -0.12 -2.05
CA GLU A 64 -11.20 -0.76 -1.49
C GLU A 64 -11.05 -2.30 -1.43
N GLU A 65 -10.42 -2.91 -2.44
CA GLU A 65 -10.15 -4.35 -2.43
C GLU A 65 -9.15 -4.73 -1.33
N ILE A 66 -8.08 -3.95 -1.16
CA ILE A 66 -7.09 -4.14 -0.09
C ILE A 66 -7.77 -4.00 1.28
N GLU A 67 -8.62 -2.99 1.47
CA GLU A 67 -9.37 -2.80 2.71
C GLU A 67 -10.24 -4.02 3.04
N LYS A 68 -11.00 -4.54 2.05
CA LYS A 68 -11.79 -5.77 2.20
C LYS A 68 -10.92 -6.97 2.56
N ASN A 69 -9.71 -7.07 2.00
CA ASN A 69 -8.77 -8.14 2.32
C ASN A 69 -8.23 -8.03 3.76
N ILE A 70 -7.90 -6.82 4.21
CA ILE A 70 -7.46 -6.54 5.58
C ILE A 70 -8.55 -6.93 6.57
N ILE A 71 -9.79 -6.51 6.33
CA ILE A 71 -10.94 -6.87 7.19
C ILE A 71 -11.12 -8.39 7.25
N ARG A 72 -10.95 -9.11 6.13
CA ARG A 72 -11.02 -10.58 6.12
C ARG A 72 -9.90 -11.21 6.95
N ILE A 73 -8.66 -10.74 6.81
CA ILE A 73 -7.52 -11.23 7.58
C ILE A 73 -7.73 -10.98 9.08
N ASP A 74 -8.20 -9.79 9.46
CA ASP A 74 -8.44 -9.44 10.85
C ASP A 74 -9.51 -10.36 11.49
N ASN A 75 -10.59 -10.64 10.76
CA ASN A 75 -11.62 -11.58 11.21
C ASN A 75 -11.09 -13.01 11.38
N GLU A 76 -10.21 -13.48 10.48
CA GLU A 76 -9.58 -14.79 10.63
C GLU A 76 -8.60 -14.83 11.80
N LEU A 77 -7.83 -13.77 12.03
CA LEU A 77 -6.96 -13.65 13.21
C LEU A 77 -7.76 -13.68 14.52
N LEU A 78 -8.91 -12.99 14.57
CA LEU A 78 -9.82 -13.06 15.71
C LEU A 78 -10.36 -14.48 15.95
N ARG A 79 -10.66 -15.23 14.88
CA ARG A 79 -11.07 -16.64 15.00
C ARG A 79 -9.93 -17.51 15.53
N ILE A 80 -8.72 -17.33 15.00
CA ILE A 80 -7.52 -18.06 15.45
C ILE A 80 -7.28 -17.78 16.94
N ASN A 81 -7.35 -16.53 17.38
CA ASN A 81 -7.18 -16.17 18.79
C ASN A 81 -8.21 -16.86 19.69
N LYS A 82 -9.50 -16.87 19.28
CA LYS A 82 -10.55 -17.60 20.02
C LYS A 82 -10.32 -19.11 20.09
N ILE A 83 -9.72 -19.70 19.05
CA ILE A 83 -9.35 -21.12 19.06
C ILE A 83 -8.17 -21.34 20.00
N LEU A 84 -7.13 -20.49 19.92
CA LEU A 84 -5.95 -20.56 20.78
C LEU A 84 -6.30 -20.45 22.26
N GLU A 85 -7.28 -19.61 22.63
CA GLU A 85 -7.79 -19.52 23.99
C GLU A 85 -8.41 -20.83 24.51
N LYS A 86 -8.96 -21.66 23.61
CA LYS A 86 -9.58 -22.95 23.96
C LYS A 86 -8.58 -24.11 23.94
N VAL A 87 -7.41 -23.93 23.35
CA VAL A 87 -6.38 -24.97 23.33
C VAL A 87 -5.71 -25.02 24.70
N ALA A 88 -5.72 -26.20 25.33
CA ALA A 88 -5.07 -26.41 26.62
C ALA A 88 -3.59 -26.01 26.54
N LYS A 89 -3.15 -25.22 27.53
CA LYS A 89 -1.76 -24.79 27.60
C LYS A 89 -0.88 -26.02 27.81
N ARG A 90 0.34 -26.00 27.26
CA ARG A 90 1.32 -27.09 27.50
C ARG A 90 1.57 -27.35 28.99
N THR A 91 1.42 -26.33 29.84
CA THR A 91 1.49 -26.45 31.29
C THR A 91 0.33 -27.28 31.86
N GLU A 92 -0.90 -27.00 31.43
CA GLU A 92 -2.10 -27.73 31.85
C GLU A 92 -2.01 -29.20 31.43
N LEU A 93 -1.50 -29.48 30.23
CA LEU A 93 -1.26 -30.85 29.76
C LEU A 93 -0.19 -31.58 30.58
N LYS A 94 0.89 -30.90 30.98
CA LYS A 94 1.93 -31.49 31.85
C LYS A 94 1.42 -31.76 33.26
N GLU A 95 0.56 -30.90 33.80
CA GLU A 95 -0.08 -31.13 35.09
C GLU A 95 -1.02 -32.33 35.04
N LEU A 96 -1.81 -32.45 33.96
CA LEU A 96 -2.63 -33.64 33.69
C LEU A 96 -1.79 -34.91 33.57
N GLU A 97 -0.66 -34.86 32.85
CA GLU A 97 0.29 -35.97 32.72
C GLU A 97 0.85 -36.39 34.09
N ASN A 98 1.24 -35.42 34.93
CA ASN A 98 1.71 -35.69 36.29
C ASN A 98 0.63 -36.33 37.16
N ILE A 99 -0.61 -35.83 37.12
CA ILE A 99 -1.73 -36.40 37.89
C ILE A 99 -2.01 -37.83 37.42
N ILE A 100 -2.06 -38.07 36.11
CA ILE A 100 -2.24 -39.41 35.53
C ILE A 100 -1.09 -40.32 35.95
N SER A 101 0.15 -39.83 35.97
CA SER A 101 1.31 -40.62 36.42
C SER A 101 1.22 -41.03 37.89
N ILE A 102 0.62 -40.21 38.75
CA ILE A 102 0.41 -40.53 40.17
C ILE A 102 -0.72 -41.56 40.33
N TYR A 103 -1.80 -41.39 39.55
CA TYR A 103 -3.00 -42.22 39.63
C TYR A 103 -2.91 -43.55 38.87
N ASN A 104 -1.95 -43.71 37.97
CA ASN A 104 -1.83 -44.93 37.16
C ASN A 104 -1.23 -46.08 38.00
N PRO A 105 -2.04 -47.06 38.43
CA PRO A 105 -1.62 -48.11 39.35
C PRO A 105 -0.55 -49.04 38.76
N ILE A 106 -0.25 -48.92 37.47
CA ILE A 106 0.81 -49.67 36.78
C ILE A 106 2.21 -49.12 37.11
N ARG A 107 2.32 -47.83 37.48
CA ARG A 107 3.60 -47.17 37.83
C ARG A 107 3.74 -46.84 39.31
N THR A 108 2.64 -46.77 40.04
CA THR A 108 2.65 -46.45 41.47
C THR A 108 2.94 -47.71 42.30
N ASN A 109 4.17 -47.86 42.78
CA ASN A 109 4.48 -48.86 43.81
C ASN A 109 3.78 -48.42 45.11
N PHE A 110 2.61 -49.02 45.39
CA PHE A 110 1.92 -48.80 46.66
C PHE A 110 2.73 -49.45 47.77
N ILE A 111 3.40 -48.62 48.56
CA ILE A 111 4.11 -49.04 49.77
C ILE A 111 3.13 -49.04 50.93
N THR A 112 3.18 -50.09 51.74
CA THR A 112 2.39 -50.17 52.97
C THR A 112 2.92 -49.21 54.03
N LYS A 113 2.09 -48.86 55.02
CA LYS A 113 2.47 -47.90 56.07
C LYS A 113 3.73 -48.38 56.83
N GLU A 114 3.84 -49.68 57.10
CA GLU A 114 5.02 -50.26 57.75
C GLU A 114 6.28 -50.27 56.87
N GLU A 115 6.16 -50.24 55.54
CA GLU A 115 7.29 -50.10 54.63
C GLU A 115 7.76 -48.64 54.52
N ALA A 116 6.82 -47.70 54.52
CA ALA A 116 7.14 -46.27 54.52
C ALA A 116 7.90 -45.85 55.79
N GLU A 117 7.47 -46.31 56.97
CA GLU A 117 8.14 -46.04 58.24
C GLU A 117 9.58 -46.63 58.27
N ARG A 118 9.77 -47.84 57.73
CA ARG A 118 11.10 -48.47 57.64
C ARG A 118 12.09 -47.69 56.78
N ILE A 119 11.63 -47.18 55.63
CA ILE A 119 12.47 -46.39 54.72
C ILE A 119 12.89 -45.05 55.35
N VAL A 120 11.99 -44.43 56.12
CA VAL A 120 12.28 -43.17 56.83
C VAL A 120 13.33 -43.39 57.92
N ASP A 121 13.18 -44.45 58.72
CA ASP A 121 14.13 -44.79 59.79
C ASP A 121 15.53 -45.13 59.25
N GLU A 122 15.62 -45.85 58.13
CA GLU A 122 16.91 -46.13 57.47
C GLU A 122 17.59 -44.86 56.94
N ARG A 123 16.81 -43.90 56.40
CA ARG A 123 17.38 -42.62 55.95
C ARG A 123 17.84 -41.74 57.10
N LEU A 124 17.11 -41.69 58.21
CA LEU A 124 17.51 -40.92 59.39
C LEU A 124 18.80 -41.45 60.02
N LYS A 125 19.01 -42.78 60.00
CA LYS A 125 20.28 -43.38 60.42
C LYS A 125 21.46 -43.03 59.52
N ASN A 126 21.24 -42.94 58.20
CA ASN A 126 22.29 -42.59 57.24
C ASN A 126 22.64 -41.09 57.19
N VAL A 127 21.75 -40.19 57.63
CA VAL A 127 22.01 -38.75 57.74
C VAL A 127 22.70 -38.38 59.07
N SER A 128 22.75 -39.31 60.03
CA SER A 128 23.38 -39.13 61.34
C SER A 128 24.85 -39.59 61.39
N VAL A 129 25.51 -39.71 60.24
CA VAL A 129 26.94 -39.99 60.05
C VAL A 129 27.55 -38.83 59.26
#